data_AF-A0A2N2PBB0-F1
#
_entry.id   AF-A0A2N2PBB0-F1
#
_cell.length_a   1.000
_cell.length_b   1.000
_cell.length_c   1.000
_cell.angle_alpha   90.00
_cell.angle_beta   90.00
_cell.angle_gamma   90.00
#
_symmetry.space_group_name_H-M   'P 1'
#
loop_
_entity.id
_entity.type
_entity.pdbx_description
1 polymer ?
#
loop_
_entity_poly.entity_id
_entity_poly.type
_entity_poly.pdbx_seq_one_letter_code
_entity_poly.pdbx_strand_id
1 'polypeptide(L)'
;MSQKNTKPESNVNLWQFVLLLVILAGLVFVALQMGLFTRTTISHSIHMEVSASAGGYAIITYQAGKSDSGGTITVTTPWRKNFTVPGGSQIYLTAGNPAQTGSISCLIEVDGQEWKYEKVTYPKEAVACAGITPNR
;
A
#
# COMPACT_ATOMS: atom_id res chain seq x y z
N MET A 1 -67.04 27.16 -33.22
CA MET A 1 -66.31 26.02 -32.63
C MET A 1 -64.82 26.22 -32.91
N SER A 2 -64.01 26.43 -31.87
CA SER A 2 -62.62 26.90 -31.96
C SER A 2 -61.64 25.72 -31.96
N GLN A 3 -60.80 25.61 -33.00
CA GLN A 3 -59.72 24.62 -33.05
C GLN A 3 -58.53 25.09 -32.20
N LYS A 4 -58.21 24.35 -31.14
CA LYS A 4 -56.96 24.50 -30.40
C LYS A 4 -55.83 23.85 -31.18
N ASN A 5 -55.00 24.66 -31.84
CA ASN A 5 -53.69 24.24 -32.32
C ASN A 5 -52.76 24.00 -31.11
N THR A 6 -52.40 22.74 -30.87
CA THR A 6 -51.40 22.36 -29.87
C THR A 6 -50.04 22.37 -30.56
N LYS A 7 -49.21 23.36 -30.24
CA LYS A 7 -47.84 23.51 -30.74
C LYS A 7 -46.97 22.41 -30.09
N PRO A 8 -46.23 21.59 -30.85
CA PRO A 8 -45.41 20.53 -30.29
C PRO A 8 -44.11 21.11 -29.71
N GLU A 9 -44.14 21.58 -28.47
CA GLU A 9 -43.00 22.19 -27.76
C GLU A 9 -42.12 21.17 -27.00
N SER A 10 -42.45 19.88 -27.09
CA SER A 10 -41.80 18.80 -26.31
C SER A 10 -40.45 18.34 -26.87
N ASN A 11 -40.18 18.55 -28.16
CA ASN A 11 -39.04 17.90 -28.83
C ASN A 11 -37.73 18.68 -28.72
N VAL A 12 -37.82 20.00 -28.52
CA VAL A 12 -36.63 20.88 -28.45
C VAL A 12 -35.86 20.66 -27.14
N ASN A 13 -36.59 20.55 -26.03
CA ASN A 13 -35.98 20.29 -24.72
C ASN A 13 -35.32 18.90 -24.66
N LEU A 14 -35.97 17.87 -25.25
CA LEU A 14 -35.40 16.53 -25.32
C LEU A 14 -34.08 16.52 -26.10
N TRP A 15 -34.01 17.25 -27.22
CA TRP A 15 -32.80 17.32 -28.04
C TRP A 15 -31.67 18.05 -27.32
N GLN A 16 -31.96 19.11 -26.57
CA GLN A 16 -30.98 19.81 -25.75
C GLN A 16 -30.38 18.88 -24.67
N PHE A 17 -31.21 18.06 -24.01
CA PHE A 17 -30.70 17.08 -23.03
C PHE A 17 -29.82 16.01 -23.67
N VAL A 18 -30.20 15.52 -24.86
CA VAL A 18 -29.37 14.55 -25.60
C VAL A 18 -28.02 15.16 -25.99
N LEU A 19 -28.02 16.39 -26.50
CA LEU A 19 -26.81 17.09 -26.90
C LEU A 19 -25.88 17.34 -25.69
N LEU A 20 -26.45 17.73 -24.55
CA LEU A 20 -25.72 17.89 -23.29
C LEU A 20 -25.09 16.58 -22.81
N LEU A 21 -25.82 15.47 -22.88
CA LEU A 21 -25.32 14.14 -22.52
C LEU A 21 -24.17 13.69 -23.41
N VAL A 22 -24.26 13.94 -24.73
CA VAL A 22 -23.19 13.61 -25.67
C VAL A 22 -21.92 14.41 -25.37
N ILE A 23 -22.06 15.71 -25.06
CA ILE A 23 -20.92 16.55 -24.67
C ILE A 23 -20.28 16.04 -23.37
N LEU A 24 -21.10 15.72 -22.35
CA LEU A 24 -20.62 15.15 -21.09
C LEU A 24 -19.88 13.82 -21.29
N ALA A 25 -20.46 12.92 -22.10
CA ALA A 25 -19.83 11.64 -22.42
C ALA A 25 -18.50 11.83 -23.16
N GLY A 26 -18.44 12.79 -24.11
CA GLY A 26 -17.22 13.15 -24.81
C GLY A 26 -16.13 13.69 -23.86
N LEU A 27 -16.50 14.56 -22.92
CA LEU A 27 -15.57 15.09 -21.92
C LEU A 27 -15.04 13.99 -20.99
N VAL A 28 -15.92 13.08 -20.53
CA VAL A 28 -15.50 11.94 -19.71
C VAL A 28 -14.55 11.03 -20.49
N PHE A 29 -14.85 10.76 -21.77
CA PHE A 29 -13.99 9.94 -22.61
C PHE A 29 -12.60 10.55 -22.79
N VAL A 30 -12.52 11.86 -23.09
CA VAL A 30 -11.23 12.58 -23.19
C VAL A 30 -10.49 12.57 -21.85
N ALA A 31 -11.18 12.79 -20.74
CA ALA A 31 -10.57 12.79 -19.41
C ALA A 31 -10.00 11.41 -19.02
N LEU A 32 -10.67 10.33 -19.42
CA LEU A 32 -10.18 8.96 -19.24
C LEU A 32 -8.94 8.68 -20.11
N GLN A 33 -8.94 9.12 -21.38
CA GLN A 33 -7.79 8.96 -22.29
C GLN A 33 -6.56 9.75 -21.83
N MET A 34 -6.76 10.94 -21.27
CA MET A 34 -5.69 11.75 -20.70
C MET A 34 -5.14 11.20 -19.37
N GLY A 35 -5.72 10.13 -18.84
CA GLY A 35 -5.26 9.56 -17.58
C GLY A 35 -5.39 10.53 -16.40
N LEU A 36 -6.36 11.47 -16.46
CA LEU A 36 -6.61 12.41 -15.35
C LEU A 36 -6.98 11.68 -14.05
N PHE A 37 -7.34 10.40 -14.13
CA PHE A 37 -7.66 9.54 -13.00
C PHE A 37 -6.60 8.45 -12.73
N THR A 38 -5.53 8.35 -13.53
CA THR A 38 -4.42 7.42 -13.23
C THR A 38 -3.58 7.98 -12.08
N ARG A 39 -3.70 7.36 -10.91
CA ARG A 39 -2.82 7.66 -9.77
C ARG A 39 -1.43 7.09 -10.08
N THR A 40 -0.43 7.95 -10.27
CA THR A 40 0.98 7.54 -10.31
C THR A 40 1.30 6.86 -8.98
N THR A 41 1.42 5.53 -9.01
CA THR A 41 1.73 4.77 -7.81
C THR A 41 3.24 4.78 -7.63
N ILE A 42 3.74 5.68 -6.79
CA ILE A 42 5.15 5.70 -6.39
C ILE A 42 5.43 4.35 -5.71
N SER A 43 6.54 3.73 -6.09
CA SER A 43 6.97 2.45 -5.53
C SER A 43 8.23 2.67 -4.70
N HIS A 44 8.27 2.08 -3.51
CA HIS A 44 9.39 2.17 -2.58
C HIS A 44 10.09 0.81 -2.47
N SER A 45 11.41 0.85 -2.42
CA SER A 45 12.24 -0.32 -2.11
C SER A 45 12.29 -0.50 -0.60
N ILE A 46 11.97 -1.69 -0.11
CA ILE A 46 11.97 -2.00 1.32
C ILE A 46 13.02 -3.05 1.59
N HIS A 47 13.88 -2.77 2.56
CA HIS A 47 14.82 -3.73 3.16
C HIS A 47 14.34 -4.07 4.56
N MET A 48 14.16 -5.36 4.84
CA MET A 48 13.91 -5.86 6.18
C MET A 48 15.10 -6.66 6.66
N GLU A 49 15.54 -6.42 7.90
CA GLU A 49 16.56 -7.22 8.56
C GLU A 49 16.12 -7.62 9.97
N VAL A 50 16.42 -8.87 10.36
CA VAL A 50 16.32 -9.37 11.72
C VAL A 50 17.68 -9.93 12.15
N SER A 51 18.17 -9.45 13.29
CA SER A 51 19.47 -9.82 13.83
C SER A 51 19.34 -10.23 15.30
N ALA A 52 20.00 -11.33 15.69
CA ALA A 52 20.03 -11.82 17.06
C ALA A 52 21.49 -12.00 17.52
N SER A 53 21.84 -11.43 18.67
CA SER A 53 23.23 -11.41 19.13
C SER A 53 23.74 -12.76 19.64
N ALA A 54 22.84 -13.62 20.12
CA ALA A 54 23.18 -14.99 20.52
C ALA A 54 23.32 -15.94 19.31
N GLY A 55 22.99 -15.47 18.09
CA GLY A 55 23.00 -16.26 16.87
C GLY A 55 21.93 -17.36 16.86
N GLY A 56 21.99 -18.22 15.84
CA GLY A 56 21.08 -19.36 15.68
C GLY A 56 19.89 -19.03 14.79
N TYR A 57 18.72 -18.80 15.40
CA TYR A 57 17.46 -18.64 14.70
C TYR A 57 16.50 -17.69 15.42
N ALA A 58 15.59 -17.09 14.66
CA ALA A 58 14.50 -16.25 15.14
C ALA A 58 13.17 -16.74 14.56
N ILE A 59 12.10 -16.55 15.31
CA ILE A 59 10.74 -16.74 14.81
C ILE A 59 10.26 -15.37 14.34
N ILE A 60 9.98 -15.22 13.05
CA ILE A 60 9.57 -13.95 12.47
C ILE A 60 8.17 -14.05 11.86
N THR A 61 7.46 -12.93 11.84
CA THR A 61 6.24 -12.75 11.04
C THR A 61 6.37 -11.42 10.33
N TYR A 62 6.09 -11.37 9.03
CA TYR A 62 6.21 -10.13 8.27
C TYR A 62 5.12 -9.97 7.22
N GLN A 63 4.71 -8.73 6.99
CA GLN A 63 3.83 -8.36 5.89
C GLN A 63 4.33 -7.10 5.23
N ALA A 64 4.25 -7.11 3.91
CA ALA A 64 4.57 -6.00 3.04
C ALA A 64 3.52 -5.85 1.94
N GLY A 65 2.55 -4.95 2.19
CA GLY A 65 1.45 -4.73 1.26
C GLY A 65 0.56 -5.98 1.10
N LYS A 66 0.03 -6.18 -0.12
CA LYS A 66 -0.90 -7.28 -0.44
C LYS A 66 -0.23 -8.53 -1.02
N SER A 67 0.96 -8.40 -1.60
CA SER A 67 1.61 -9.47 -2.37
C SER A 67 2.69 -10.22 -1.59
N ASP A 68 3.38 -9.55 -0.66
CA ASP A 68 4.51 -10.14 0.07
C ASP A 68 4.17 -10.25 1.55
N SER A 69 3.51 -11.35 1.92
CA SER A 69 3.23 -11.69 3.31
C SER A 69 3.84 -13.05 3.61
N GLY A 70 4.77 -13.11 4.56
CA GLY A 70 5.23 -14.35 5.15
C GLY A 70 4.56 -14.48 6.50
N GLY A 71 3.70 -15.49 6.66
CA GLY A 71 3.21 -15.85 7.98
C GLY A 71 4.35 -16.16 8.97
N THR A 72 4.02 -16.71 10.12
CA THR A 72 5.04 -17.02 11.11
C THR A 72 5.99 -18.12 10.61
N ILE A 73 7.28 -17.78 10.46
CA ILE A 73 8.33 -18.67 9.97
C ILE A 73 9.53 -18.65 10.91
N THR A 74 10.27 -19.76 10.97
CA THR A 74 11.57 -19.83 11.66
C THR A 74 12.68 -19.58 10.65
N VAL A 75 13.58 -18.65 10.96
CA VAL A 75 14.68 -18.24 10.07
C VAL A 75 16.00 -18.24 10.81
N THR A 76 17.09 -18.47 10.10
CA THR A 76 18.45 -18.27 10.64
C THR A 76 18.81 -16.79 10.67
N THR A 77 19.48 -16.33 11.73
CA THR A 77 19.89 -14.92 11.87
C THR A 77 21.36 -14.71 11.48
N PRO A 78 21.72 -13.60 10.81
CA PRO A 78 20.85 -12.51 10.39
C PRO A 78 19.98 -12.90 9.19
N TRP A 79 18.70 -12.53 9.24
CA TRP A 79 17.75 -12.72 8.15
C TRP A 79 17.51 -11.41 7.44
N ARG A 80 17.45 -11.43 6.10
CA ARG A 80 17.20 -10.25 5.27
C ARG A 80 16.20 -10.56 4.18
N LYS A 81 15.35 -9.58 3.85
CA LYS A 81 14.46 -9.65 2.69
C LYS A 81 14.24 -8.29 2.04
N ASN A 82 14.22 -8.31 0.70
CA ASN A 82 13.99 -7.15 -0.15
C ASN A 82 12.71 -7.35 -0.96
N PHE A 83 11.95 -6.28 -1.12
CA PHE A 83 10.80 -6.24 -2.01
C PHE A 83 10.43 -4.78 -2.32
N THR A 84 9.59 -4.61 -3.33
CA THR A 84 9.07 -3.30 -3.74
C THR A 84 7.60 -3.22 -3.44
N VAL A 85 7.17 -2.13 -2.81
CA VAL A 85 5.75 -1.90 -2.47
C VAL A 85 5.27 -0.54 -2.96
N PRO A 86 3.97 -0.40 -3.29
CA PRO A 86 3.34 0.90 -3.47
C PRO A 86 3.50 1.81 -2.24
N GLY A 87 3.59 3.12 -2.46
CA GLY A 87 3.43 4.12 -1.41
C GLY A 87 2.09 4.00 -0.69
N GLY A 88 2.09 4.24 0.63
CA GLY A 88 0.93 4.01 1.49
C GLY A 88 0.68 2.54 1.84
N SER A 89 1.61 1.62 1.55
CA SER A 89 1.50 0.22 1.96
C SER A 89 1.80 0.06 3.43
N GLN A 90 1.00 -0.75 4.11
CA GLN A 90 1.27 -1.14 5.50
C GLN A 90 2.33 -2.24 5.54
N ILE A 91 3.33 -2.01 6.39
CA ILE A 91 4.47 -2.89 6.60
C ILE A 91 4.55 -3.26 8.08
N TYR A 92 4.74 -4.53 8.39
CA TYR A 92 5.13 -4.96 9.73
C TYR A 92 6.15 -6.09 9.69
N LEU A 93 6.98 -6.14 10.73
CA LEU A 93 7.97 -7.18 10.97
C LEU A 93 8.04 -7.40 12.48
N THR A 94 7.72 -8.60 12.93
CA THR A 94 7.92 -9.03 14.32
C THR A 94 9.01 -10.09 14.35
N ALA A 95 9.86 -10.06 15.37
CA ALA A 95 10.88 -11.08 15.58
C ALA A 95 10.91 -11.50 17.04
N GLY A 96 10.83 -12.81 17.29
CA GLY A 96 11.00 -13.45 18.59
C GLY A 96 12.34 -14.17 18.68
N ASN A 97 12.93 -14.18 19.88
CA ASN A 97 14.20 -14.81 20.22
C ASN A 97 13.97 -16.08 21.06
N PRO A 98 13.90 -17.27 20.43
CA PRO A 98 13.65 -18.52 21.14
C PRO A 98 14.81 -18.92 22.05
N ALA A 99 16.01 -18.38 21.83
CA ALA A 99 17.18 -18.70 22.63
C ALA A 99 17.11 -18.09 24.04
N GLN A 100 16.20 -17.14 24.31
CA GLN A 100 16.02 -16.49 25.61
C GLN A 100 17.34 -15.94 26.19
N THR A 101 18.27 -15.51 25.33
CA THR A 101 19.54 -14.89 25.73
C THR A 101 19.94 -13.80 24.74
N GLY A 102 20.82 -12.89 25.17
CA GLY A 102 21.32 -11.82 24.32
C GLY A 102 20.25 -10.81 23.93
N SER A 103 20.31 -10.33 22.69
CA SER A 103 19.44 -9.29 22.13
C SER A 103 18.91 -9.68 20.75
N ILE A 104 17.74 -9.18 20.41
CA ILE A 104 17.12 -9.30 19.09
C ILE A 104 16.71 -7.92 18.58
N SER A 105 16.91 -7.67 17.30
CA SER A 105 16.57 -6.41 16.66
C SER A 105 15.84 -6.64 15.34
N CYS A 106 14.96 -5.70 15.00
CA CYS A 106 14.40 -5.55 13.67
C CYS A 106 14.82 -4.20 13.08
N LEU A 107 15.01 -4.20 11.76
CA LEU A 107 15.30 -3.02 10.97
C LEU A 107 14.40 -3.04 9.73
N ILE A 108 13.79 -1.90 9.41
CA ILE A 108 13.12 -1.64 8.14
C ILE A 108 13.74 -0.40 7.54
N GLU A 109 14.27 -0.53 6.34
CA GLU A 109 14.74 0.58 5.52
C GLU A 109 13.77 0.83 4.38
N VAL A 110 13.57 2.10 4.04
CA VAL A 110 12.78 2.54 2.89
C VAL A 110 13.71 3.33 1.98
N ASP A 111 13.84 2.90 0.74
CA ASP A 111 14.73 3.50 -0.27
C ASP A 111 16.18 3.66 0.21
N GLY A 112 16.66 2.69 1.00
CA GLY A 112 18.01 2.65 1.56
C GLY A 112 18.23 3.57 2.76
N GLN A 113 17.17 4.15 3.34
CA GLN A 113 17.23 4.91 4.58
C GLN A 113 16.57 4.14 5.73
N GLU A 114 17.21 4.11 6.90
CA GLU A 114 16.61 3.58 8.12
C GLU A 114 15.29 4.29 8.40
N TRP A 115 14.22 3.52 8.47
CA TRP A 115 12.87 4.04 8.72
C TRP A 115 12.32 3.57 10.06
N LYS A 116 12.58 2.31 10.42
CA LYS A 116 12.25 1.74 11.73
C LYS A 116 13.39 0.87 12.20
N TYR A 117 13.83 1.08 13.43
CA TYR A 117 14.76 0.21 14.12
C TYR A 117 14.30 0.02 15.54
N GLU A 118 14.25 -1.22 15.99
CA GLU A 118 14.02 -1.55 17.38
C GLU A 118 14.93 -2.69 17.81
N LYS A 119 15.38 -2.63 19.06
CA LYS A 119 16.21 -3.65 19.68
C LYS A 119 15.76 -3.89 21.10
N VAL A 120 15.65 -5.16 21.46
CA VAL A 120 15.39 -5.58 22.83
C VAL A 120 16.44 -6.56 23.30
N THR A 121 16.69 -6.56 24.61
CA THR A 121 17.60 -7.48 25.29
C THR A 121 16.79 -8.31 26.27
N TYR A 122 17.16 -9.58 26.43
CA TYR A 122 16.60 -10.47 27.45
C TYR A 122 16.50 -9.74 28.81
N PRO A 123 15.38 -9.83 29.56
CA PRO A 123 14.29 -10.81 29.46
C PRO A 123 13.19 -10.50 28.44
N LYS A 124 13.32 -9.43 27.64
CA LYS A 124 12.40 -9.20 26.52
C LYS A 124 12.77 -10.09 25.34
N GLU A 125 11.82 -10.88 24.88
CA GLU A 125 12.06 -11.91 23.87
C GLU A 125 11.57 -11.53 22.48
N ALA A 126 10.80 -10.45 22.33
CA ALA A 126 10.21 -10.07 21.05
C ALA A 126 10.33 -8.57 20.76
N VAL A 127 10.46 -8.25 19.48
CA VAL A 127 10.55 -6.89 18.94
C VAL A 127 9.63 -6.74 17.72
N ALA A 128 9.11 -5.55 17.46
CA ALA A 128 8.19 -5.29 16.37
C ALA A 128 8.49 -3.95 15.68
N CYS A 129 8.76 -3.99 14.38
CA CYS A 129 8.93 -2.82 13.53
C CYS A 129 7.73 -2.70 12.60
N ALA A 130 7.03 -1.57 12.59
CA ALA A 130 5.86 -1.39 11.73
C ALA A 130 5.65 0.08 11.31
N GLY A 131 4.95 0.26 10.19
CA GLY A 131 4.51 1.57 9.72
C GLY A 131 3.78 1.52 8.39
N ILE A 132 3.45 2.69 7.86
CA ILE A 132 2.89 2.88 6.52
C ILE A 132 3.92 3.59 5.65
N THR A 133 4.26 3.04 4.47
CA THR A 133 5.24 3.66 3.58
C THR A 133 4.79 5.07 3.15
N PRO A 134 5.74 6.00 2.93
CA PRO A 134 5.43 7.32 2.38
C PRO A 134 4.56 7.23 1.12
N ASN A 135 3.71 8.22 0.89
CA ASN A 135 2.77 8.24 -0.23
C ASN A 135 3.03 9.37 -1.24
N ARG A 136 4.12 10.11 -1.09
CA ARG A 136 4.41 11.33 -1.84
C ARG A 136 5.90 11.50 -2.08
#